data_AF-A0AAV1KG32-F1
#
_entry.id   AF-A0AAV1KG32-F1
#
_cell.length_a   1.000
_cell.length_b   1.000
_cell.length_c   1.000
_cell.angle_alpha   90.00
_cell.angle_beta   90.00
_cell.angle_gamma   90.00
#
_symmetry.space_group_name_H-M   'P 1'
#
loop_
_entity.id
_entity.type
_entity.pdbx_description
1 polymer ?
#
loop_
_entity_poly.entity_id
_entity_poly.type
_entity_poly.pdbx_seq_one_letter_code
_entity_poly.pdbx_strand_id
1 'polypeptide(L)'
;MDDYLGGGDSIESVIALVKEIKNVLESAKLHLRKWQSNSQTIINNITNDEKSEQHKTLNLDPSPSKTLGLFWDTFHDTFYFSINHTFTHKYTKRNILSFISQVFDPLGLVGPCILQAKNILQQLWVHKCGWDDEVPSQIVLEFNNFVNSLSHINTIHIPRWIAQDDLREMQLHVFTDASERAYGACVYVRTISIDGLVQVRLLTSKNKVSPIKTITIPRLELCGALLGTRLYKKVIESLTMKFNSCFFWCDSTIVLGWLSTESSSLKQFVRNRVNEILEITKGHTWDYVPSKLNPADLASRGVNADFRLNADVLSHFGGRAQNF
;
A
#
# COMPACT_ATOMS: atom_id res chain seq x y z
N MET A 1 13.02 -16.47 -7.15
CA MET A 1 12.69 -15.03 -7.26
C MET A 1 13.52 -14.61 -8.44
N ASP A 2 12.83 -14.39 -9.55
CA ASP A 2 13.44 -14.54 -10.88
C ASP A 2 13.72 -13.19 -11.54
N ASP A 3 13.29 -12.11 -10.89
CA ASP A 3 13.46 -10.72 -11.31
C ASP A 3 14.52 -10.03 -10.44
N TYR A 4 15.38 -9.23 -11.08
CA TYR A 4 16.29 -8.32 -10.39
C TYR A 4 15.70 -6.90 -10.42
N LEU A 5 15.67 -6.23 -9.27
CA LEU A 5 15.25 -4.84 -9.15
C LEU A 5 16.42 -4.00 -8.64
N GLY A 6 16.76 -2.96 -9.39
CA GLY A 6 17.82 -2.03 -9.05
C GLY A 6 17.55 -0.65 -9.63
N GLY A 7 18.34 0.32 -9.18
CA GLY A 7 18.25 1.71 -9.60
C GLY A 7 19.43 2.50 -9.05
N GLY A 8 19.41 3.81 -9.28
CA GLY A 8 20.46 4.73 -8.85
C GLY A 8 20.03 6.17 -9.08
N ASP A 9 20.81 7.09 -8.52
CA ASP A 9 20.49 8.52 -8.51
C ASP A 9 20.93 9.25 -9.80
N SER A 10 21.66 8.57 -10.70
CA SER A 10 22.02 9.10 -12.02
C SER A 10 21.95 8.03 -13.11
N ILE A 11 21.75 8.47 -14.36
CA ILE A 11 21.73 7.57 -15.52
C ILE A 11 23.05 6.80 -15.64
N GLU A 12 24.18 7.47 -15.43
CA GLU A 12 25.52 6.89 -15.51
C GLU A 12 25.73 5.81 -14.47
N SER A 13 25.30 6.06 -13.22
CA SER A 13 25.39 5.08 -12.13
C SER A 13 24.58 3.81 -12.45
N VAL A 14 23.40 3.96 -13.02
CA VAL A 14 22.54 2.83 -13.40
C VAL A 14 23.13 2.06 -14.58
N ILE A 15 23.69 2.76 -15.58
CA ILE A 15 24.38 2.10 -16.70
C ILE A 15 25.57 1.29 -16.21
N ALA A 16 26.38 1.84 -15.31
CA ALA A 16 27.51 1.11 -14.70
C ALA A 16 27.04 -0.13 -13.94
N LEU A 17 26.01 0.02 -13.10
CA LEU A 17 25.40 -1.08 -12.35
C LEU A 17 24.89 -2.20 -13.28
N VAL A 18 24.21 -1.85 -14.37
CA VAL A 18 23.72 -2.84 -15.35
C VAL A 18 24.88 -3.62 -15.97
N LYS A 19 25.99 -2.96 -16.30
CA LYS A 19 27.18 -3.63 -16.85
C LYS A 19 27.82 -4.59 -15.84
N GLU A 20 27.95 -4.16 -14.58
CA GLU A 20 28.48 -5.01 -13.51
C GLU A 20 27.62 -6.26 -13.31
N ILE A 21 26.30 -6.10 -13.25
CA ILE A 21 25.36 -7.21 -13.08
C ILE A 21 25.45 -8.19 -14.26
N LYS A 22 25.50 -7.66 -15.50
CA LYS A 22 25.66 -8.48 -16.70
C LYS A 22 26.93 -9.34 -16.61
N ASN A 23 28.07 -8.73 -16.29
CA ASN A 23 29.36 -9.43 -16.17
C ASN A 23 29.33 -10.53 -15.10
N VAL A 24 28.76 -10.23 -13.92
CA VAL A 24 28.66 -11.20 -12.82
C VAL A 24 27.77 -12.38 -13.22
N LEU A 25 26.60 -12.13 -13.79
CA LEU A 25 25.67 -13.19 -14.16
C LEU A 25 26.14 -13.99 -15.37
N GLU A 26 26.82 -13.37 -16.31
CA GLU A 26 27.44 -14.04 -17.45
C GLU A 26 28.52 -15.05 -17.00
N SER A 27 29.28 -14.74 -15.94
CA SER A 27 30.24 -15.69 -15.34
C SER A 27 29.56 -16.98 -14.85
N ALA A 28 28.29 -16.89 -14.48
CA ALA A 28 27.43 -18.01 -14.10
C ALA A 28 26.56 -18.55 -15.26
N LYS A 29 26.75 -18.04 -16.49
CA LYS A 29 25.95 -18.34 -17.69
C LYS A 29 24.46 -18.03 -17.52
N LEU A 30 24.14 -17.03 -16.70
CA LEU A 30 22.79 -16.51 -16.48
C LEU A 30 22.60 -15.25 -17.32
N HIS A 31 21.81 -15.34 -18.38
CA HIS A 31 21.54 -14.19 -19.26
C HIS A 31 20.26 -13.48 -18.83
N LEU A 32 20.38 -12.22 -18.41
CA LEU A 32 19.24 -11.35 -18.15
C LEU A 32 18.51 -11.01 -19.45
N ARG A 33 17.19 -10.94 -19.39
CA ARG A 33 16.29 -10.61 -20.50
C ARG A 33 15.18 -9.69 -20.00
N LYS A 34 14.42 -9.10 -20.92
CA LYS A 34 13.25 -8.25 -20.63
C LYS A 34 13.60 -7.03 -19.76
N TRP A 35 14.64 -6.30 -20.15
CA TRP A 35 15.04 -5.05 -19.50
C TRP A 35 13.92 -4.01 -19.54
N GLN A 36 13.69 -3.35 -18.41
CA GLN A 36 12.70 -2.30 -18.26
C GLN A 36 13.26 -1.18 -17.40
N SER A 37 12.90 0.05 -17.74
CA SER A 37 13.35 1.26 -17.06
C SER A 37 12.41 2.40 -17.37
N ASN A 38 12.25 3.32 -16.41
CA ASN A 38 11.57 4.59 -16.61
C ASN A 38 12.40 5.61 -17.43
N SER A 39 13.64 5.26 -17.81
CA SER A 39 14.49 6.10 -18.66
C SER A 39 14.80 5.39 -19.98
N GLN A 40 14.37 6.01 -21.09
CA GLN A 40 14.65 5.51 -22.44
C GLN A 40 16.16 5.53 -22.76
N THR A 41 16.91 6.46 -22.18
CA THR A 41 18.37 6.54 -22.34
C THR A 41 19.05 5.26 -21.84
N ILE A 42 18.58 4.72 -20.71
CA ILE A 42 19.09 3.48 -20.13
C ILE A 42 18.77 2.29 -21.06
N ILE A 43 17.53 2.18 -21.53
CA ILE A 43 17.12 1.11 -22.46
C ILE A 43 17.92 1.15 -23.77
N ASN A 44 18.12 2.33 -24.33
CA ASN A 44 18.90 2.51 -25.56
C ASN A 44 20.37 2.11 -25.37
N ASN A 45 20.97 2.40 -24.21
CA ASN A 45 22.34 1.99 -23.90
C ASN A 45 22.46 0.47 -23.82
N ILE A 46 21.54 -0.19 -23.10
CA ILE A 46 21.51 -1.65 -22.94
C ILE A 46 21.33 -2.37 -24.28
N THR A 47 20.42 -1.87 -25.13
CA THR A 47 20.11 -2.50 -26.41
C THR A 47 21.14 -2.24 -27.49
N ASN A 48 21.86 -1.12 -27.44
CA ASN A 48 22.95 -0.84 -28.37
C ASN A 48 24.17 -1.74 -28.09
N ASP A 49 24.46 -2.05 -26.82
CA ASP A 49 25.50 -3.03 -26.45
C ASP A 49 25.13 -4.45 -26.95
N GLU A 50 23.84 -4.79 -27.03
CA GLU A 50 23.37 -6.10 -27.52
C GLU A 50 23.30 -6.20 -29.05
N LYS A 51 23.15 -5.08 -29.78
CA LYS A 51 23.16 -5.07 -31.26
C LYS A 51 24.54 -5.37 -31.87
N SER A 52 25.61 -5.25 -31.10
CA SER A 52 26.96 -5.69 -31.48
C SER A 52 27.13 -7.21 -31.48
N GLU A 53 26.25 -7.95 -30.80
CA GLU A 53 26.27 -9.42 -30.78
C GLU A 53 25.12 -9.96 -31.64
N GLN A 54 25.44 -10.36 -32.87
CA GLN A 54 24.50 -11.06 -33.74
C GLN A 54 24.07 -12.37 -33.04
N HIS A 55 22.88 -12.41 -32.43
CA HIS A 55 21.88 -13.49 -32.49
C HIS A 55 20.74 -13.34 -31.44
N LYS A 56 19.51 -13.27 -31.97
CA LYS A 56 18.23 -13.76 -31.40
C LYS A 56 17.52 -12.95 -30.29
N THR A 57 16.53 -12.20 -30.77
CA THR A 57 15.19 -11.98 -30.18
C THR A 57 15.14 -11.16 -28.90
N LEU A 58 15.39 -9.86 -29.05
CA LEU A 58 14.84 -8.83 -28.16
C LEU A 58 13.31 -8.78 -28.35
N ASN A 59 12.58 -9.61 -27.60
CA ASN A 59 11.18 -9.31 -27.30
C ASN A 59 11.17 -8.14 -26.31
N LEU A 60 11.30 -6.93 -26.84
CA LEU A 60 10.80 -5.73 -26.20
C LEU A 60 9.28 -5.81 -26.31
N ASP A 61 8.64 -6.63 -25.46
CA ASP A 61 7.19 -6.60 -25.36
C ASP A 61 6.81 -5.24 -24.75
N PRO A 62 6.07 -4.36 -25.45
CA PRO A 62 5.50 -3.14 -24.87
C PRO A 62 4.31 -3.47 -23.95
N SER A 63 4.14 -4.74 -23.59
CA SER A 63 3.03 -5.20 -22.76
C SER A 63 3.27 -4.86 -21.28
N PRO A 64 2.20 -4.57 -20.53
CA PRO A 64 2.22 -4.44 -19.08
C PRO A 64 2.99 -5.59 -18.41
N SER A 65 4.22 -5.35 -17.96
CA SER A 65 4.91 -6.32 -17.13
C SER A 65 4.43 -6.15 -15.69
N LYS A 66 4.28 -7.29 -15.01
CA LYS A 66 4.08 -7.29 -13.57
C LYS A 66 5.46 -7.23 -12.92
N THR A 67 5.71 -6.22 -12.11
CA THR A 67 6.84 -6.16 -11.18
C THR A 67 6.35 -6.59 -9.81
N LEU A 68 6.79 -7.76 -9.34
CA LEU A 68 6.39 -8.35 -8.06
C LEU A 68 4.86 -8.43 -7.85
N GLY A 69 4.10 -8.61 -8.94
CA GLY A 69 2.65 -8.75 -8.92
C GLY A 69 1.84 -7.46 -9.14
N LEU A 70 2.48 -6.28 -9.13
CA LEU A 70 1.88 -4.99 -9.51
C LEU A 70 2.25 -4.63 -10.95
N PHE A 71 1.39 -3.91 -11.67
CA PHE A 71 1.76 -3.40 -12.99
C PHE A 71 2.48 -2.07 -12.87
N TRP A 72 3.52 -1.90 -13.68
CA TRP A 72 4.33 -0.68 -13.71
C TRP A 72 4.28 -0.06 -15.11
N ASP A 73 3.81 1.19 -15.18
CA ASP A 73 3.94 2.03 -16.36
C ASP A 73 5.29 2.75 -16.25
N THR A 74 6.25 2.28 -17.03
CA THR A 74 7.61 2.84 -17.04
C THR A 74 7.65 4.25 -17.62
N PHE A 75 6.75 4.60 -18.53
CA PHE A 75 6.77 5.92 -19.18
C PHE A 75 6.35 7.03 -18.21
N HIS A 76 5.28 6.82 -17.45
CA HIS A 76 4.82 7.78 -16.45
C HIS A 76 5.41 7.54 -15.05
N ASP A 77 6.15 6.46 -14.87
CA ASP A 77 6.65 5.97 -13.59
C ASP A 77 5.56 5.78 -12.52
N THR A 78 4.47 5.12 -12.91
CA THR A 78 3.32 4.87 -12.03
C THR A 78 3.01 3.38 -11.91
N PHE A 79 2.61 2.97 -10.71
CA PHE A 79 1.92 1.70 -10.52
C PHE A 79 0.46 1.83 -10.89
N TYR A 80 -0.08 0.77 -11.48
CA TYR A 80 -1.50 0.66 -11.80
C TYR A 80 -1.99 -0.78 -11.61
N PHE A 81 -3.29 -0.95 -11.72
CA PHE A 81 -3.98 -2.22 -11.54
C PHE A 81 -4.66 -2.63 -12.85
N SER A 82 -4.63 -3.92 -13.15
CA SER A 82 -5.42 -4.50 -14.23
C SER A 82 -6.20 -5.69 -13.68
N ILE A 83 -7.46 -5.41 -13.35
CA ILE A 83 -8.37 -6.34 -12.70
C ILE A 83 -9.48 -6.71 -13.68
N ASN A 84 -9.76 -8.01 -13.78
CA ASN A 84 -10.95 -8.49 -14.46
C ASN A 84 -12.18 -8.12 -13.61
N HIS A 85 -13.09 -7.36 -14.20
CA HIS A 85 -14.32 -6.88 -13.56
C HIS A 85 -15.55 -7.69 -14.02
N THR A 86 -15.34 -8.88 -14.61
CA THR A 86 -16.43 -9.77 -15.04
C THR A 86 -16.47 -11.02 -14.18
N PHE A 87 -17.64 -11.30 -13.61
CA PHE A 87 -17.91 -12.53 -12.87
C PHE A 87 -18.97 -13.37 -13.59
N THR A 88 -18.57 -14.52 -14.14
CA THR A 88 -19.42 -15.38 -14.98
C THR A 88 -19.75 -16.72 -14.32
N HIS A 89 -19.31 -16.92 -13.09
CA HIS A 89 -19.46 -18.19 -12.37
C HIS A 89 -20.70 -18.21 -11.48
N LYS A 90 -21.02 -19.39 -10.92
CA LYS A 90 -22.03 -19.52 -9.87
C LYS A 90 -21.57 -18.75 -8.63
N TYR A 91 -22.52 -18.09 -7.95
CA TYR A 91 -22.28 -17.37 -6.70
C TYR A 91 -22.11 -18.34 -5.52
N THR A 92 -20.92 -18.95 -5.45
CA THR A 92 -20.52 -19.83 -4.34
C THR A 92 -19.38 -19.19 -3.56
N LYS A 93 -19.19 -19.62 -2.31
CA LYS A 93 -18.07 -19.17 -1.47
C LYS A 93 -16.72 -19.37 -2.18
N ARG A 94 -16.52 -20.52 -2.85
CA ARG A 94 -15.29 -20.85 -3.58
C ARG A 94 -15.02 -19.85 -4.71
N ASN A 95 -16.03 -19.59 -5.54
CA ASN A 95 -15.85 -18.74 -6.72
C ASN A 95 -15.66 -17.27 -6.33
N ILE A 96 -16.42 -16.79 -5.34
CA ILE A 96 -16.27 -15.42 -4.81
C ILE A 96 -14.88 -15.22 -4.20
N LEU A 97 -14.40 -16.16 -3.38
CA LEU A 97 -13.06 -16.10 -2.80
C LEU A 97 -11.98 -16.12 -3.88
N SER A 98 -12.10 -17.01 -4.87
CA SER A 98 -11.18 -17.09 -6.00
C SER A 98 -11.11 -15.76 -6.76
N PHE A 99 -12.26 -15.15 -7.04
CA PHE A 99 -12.34 -13.87 -7.73
C PHE A 99 -11.70 -12.74 -6.92
N ILE A 100 -12.05 -12.59 -5.63
CA ILE A 100 -11.49 -11.56 -4.75
C ILE A 100 -9.96 -11.69 -4.62
N SER A 101 -9.45 -12.93 -4.62
CA SER A 101 -8.02 -13.20 -4.49
C SER A 101 -7.20 -12.78 -5.72
N GLN A 102 -7.84 -12.48 -6.85
CA GLN A 102 -7.17 -11.95 -8.04
C GLN A 102 -6.71 -10.50 -7.86
N VAL A 103 -7.33 -9.76 -6.92
CA VAL A 103 -6.94 -8.39 -6.59
C VAL A 103 -5.71 -8.42 -5.69
N PHE A 104 -4.54 -8.34 -6.32
CA PHE A 104 -3.26 -8.34 -5.63
C PHE A 104 -2.80 -6.91 -5.31
N ASP A 105 -2.76 -6.58 -4.02
CA ASP A 105 -2.33 -5.26 -3.51
C ASP A 105 -1.40 -5.42 -2.30
N PRO A 106 -0.09 -5.66 -2.53
CA PRO A 106 0.87 -5.95 -1.47
C PRO A 106 1.14 -4.74 -0.58
N LEU A 107 1.00 -3.52 -1.13
CA LEU A 107 1.25 -2.25 -0.46
C LEU A 107 -0.02 -1.66 0.18
N GLY A 108 -1.20 -2.22 -0.09
CA GLY A 108 -2.47 -1.69 0.40
C GLY A 108 -2.87 -0.36 -0.25
N LEU A 109 -2.42 -0.08 -1.47
CA LEU A 109 -2.68 1.17 -2.17
C LEU A 109 -4.16 1.36 -2.54
N VAL A 110 -4.88 0.26 -2.77
CA VAL A 110 -6.33 0.23 -3.01
C VAL A 110 -7.05 -0.48 -1.87
N GLY A 111 -6.40 -0.55 -0.70
CA GLY A 111 -6.88 -1.20 0.50
C GLY A 111 -8.33 -0.85 0.88
N PRO A 112 -8.76 0.43 0.83
CA PRO A 112 -10.15 0.81 1.09
C PRO A 112 -11.18 0.11 0.19
N CYS A 113 -10.86 -0.12 -1.08
CA CYS A 113 -11.74 -0.85 -2.02
C CYS A 113 -11.76 -2.34 -1.67
N ILE A 114 -10.59 -2.92 -1.39
CA ILE A 114 -10.45 -4.33 -1.02
C ILE A 114 -11.15 -4.65 0.32
N LEU A 115 -11.33 -3.65 1.21
CA LEU A 115 -12.02 -3.87 2.47
C LEU A 115 -13.46 -4.36 2.28
N GLN A 116 -14.15 -3.90 1.24
CA GLN A 116 -15.49 -4.39 0.90
C GLN A 116 -15.45 -5.89 0.59
N ALA A 117 -14.47 -6.32 -0.19
CA ALA A 117 -14.22 -7.72 -0.49
C ALA A 117 -13.98 -8.53 0.79
N LYS A 118 -13.15 -8.02 1.71
CA LYS A 118 -12.88 -8.69 3.00
C LYS A 118 -14.14 -8.79 3.86
N ASN A 119 -15.01 -7.78 3.85
CA ASN A 119 -16.29 -7.81 4.56
C ASN A 119 -17.23 -8.87 3.98
N ILE A 120 -17.36 -8.94 2.64
CA ILE A 120 -18.13 -9.99 1.95
C ILE A 120 -17.61 -11.38 2.35
N LEU A 121 -16.29 -11.58 2.34
CA LEU A 121 -15.68 -12.83 2.78
C LEU A 121 -16.03 -13.15 4.23
N GLN A 122 -15.95 -12.19 5.15
CA GLN A 122 -16.34 -12.40 6.54
C GLN A 122 -17.82 -12.81 6.66
N GLN A 123 -18.72 -12.18 5.92
CA GLN A 123 -20.15 -12.53 5.92
C GLN A 123 -20.40 -13.96 5.45
N LEU A 124 -19.70 -14.43 4.41
CA LEU A 124 -19.78 -15.82 3.95
C LEU A 124 -19.37 -16.84 5.03
N TRP A 125 -18.46 -16.48 5.92
CA TRP A 125 -18.09 -17.31 7.07
C TRP A 125 -19.15 -17.25 8.18
N VAL A 126 -19.68 -16.07 8.49
CA VAL A 126 -20.74 -15.86 9.48
C VAL A 126 -22.01 -16.63 9.12
N HIS A 127 -22.41 -16.62 7.85
CA HIS A 127 -23.57 -17.36 7.33
C HIS A 127 -23.32 -18.86 7.19
N LYS A 128 -22.11 -19.36 7.48
CA LYS A 128 -21.73 -20.77 7.39
C LYS A 128 -22.01 -21.42 6.03
N CYS A 129 -21.98 -20.66 4.94
CA CYS A 129 -22.19 -21.21 3.59
C CYS A 129 -21.17 -22.32 3.29
N GLY A 130 -21.57 -23.42 2.65
CA GLY A 130 -20.62 -24.40 2.11
C GLY A 130 -19.75 -23.80 1.01
N TRP A 131 -18.73 -24.55 0.58
CA TRP A 131 -17.82 -24.08 -0.47
C TRP A 131 -18.50 -23.91 -1.82
N ASP A 132 -19.43 -24.80 -2.14
CA ASP A 132 -20.07 -24.93 -3.44
C ASP A 132 -21.59 -24.66 -3.39
N ASP A 133 -22.09 -24.26 -2.22
CA ASP A 133 -23.49 -23.83 -2.02
C ASP A 133 -23.72 -22.44 -2.61
N GLU A 134 -24.96 -22.19 -3.04
CA GLU A 134 -25.39 -20.83 -3.38
C GLU A 134 -25.42 -19.94 -2.14
N VAL A 135 -24.89 -18.73 -2.31
CA VAL A 135 -24.83 -17.74 -1.23
C VAL A 135 -26.14 -16.94 -1.14
N PRO A 136 -26.48 -16.40 0.04
CA PRO A 136 -27.67 -15.55 0.21
C PRO A 136 -27.73 -14.40 -0.80
N SER A 137 -28.94 -14.06 -1.26
CA SER A 137 -29.18 -13.01 -2.26
C SER A 137 -28.63 -11.64 -1.86
N GLN A 138 -28.63 -11.33 -0.56
CA GLN A 138 -28.00 -10.11 -0.04
C GLN A 138 -26.50 -10.07 -0.33
N ILE A 139 -25.78 -11.19 -0.14
CA ILE A 139 -24.35 -11.27 -0.42
C ILE A 139 -24.09 -11.19 -1.93
N VAL A 140 -24.96 -11.78 -2.75
CA VAL A 140 -24.89 -11.65 -4.21
C VAL A 140 -24.99 -10.18 -4.63
N LEU A 141 -25.93 -9.43 -4.05
CA LEU A 141 -26.10 -8.01 -4.34
C LEU A 141 -24.87 -7.19 -3.94
N GLU A 142 -24.36 -7.38 -2.71
CA GLU A 142 -23.16 -6.69 -2.23
C GLU A 142 -21.92 -7.02 -3.08
N PHE A 143 -21.78 -8.29 -3.47
CA PHE A 143 -20.68 -8.73 -4.33
C PHE A 143 -20.77 -8.15 -5.74
N ASN A 144 -21.96 -8.09 -6.35
CA ASN A 144 -22.12 -7.48 -7.67
C ASN A 144 -21.83 -5.97 -7.65
N ASN A 145 -22.24 -5.27 -6.60
CA ASN A 145 -21.88 -3.86 -6.42
C ASN A 145 -20.36 -3.67 -6.35
N PHE A 146 -19.67 -4.55 -5.59
CA PHE A 146 -18.21 -4.55 -5.53
C PHE A 146 -17.59 -4.82 -6.91
N VAL A 147 -18.01 -5.88 -7.61
CA VAL A 147 -17.50 -6.25 -8.95
C VAL A 147 -17.67 -5.11 -9.95
N ASN A 148 -18.83 -4.45 -9.98
CA ASN A 148 -19.08 -3.34 -10.89
C ASN A 148 -18.13 -2.15 -10.61
N SER A 149 -17.85 -1.89 -9.33
CA SER A 149 -16.94 -0.82 -8.94
C SER A 149 -15.47 -1.10 -9.34
N LEU A 150 -15.05 -2.36 -9.46
CA LEU A 150 -13.65 -2.73 -9.76
C LEU A 150 -13.13 -2.14 -11.08
N SER A 151 -14.02 -1.86 -12.03
CA SER A 151 -13.64 -1.21 -13.29
C SER A 151 -12.92 0.13 -13.07
N HIS A 152 -13.27 0.87 -12.01
CA HIS A 152 -12.64 2.14 -11.65
C HIS A 152 -11.22 1.97 -11.08
N ILE A 153 -10.91 0.84 -10.45
CA ILE A 153 -9.55 0.57 -9.94
C ILE A 153 -8.52 0.57 -11.08
N ASN A 154 -8.92 0.12 -12.27
CA ASN A 154 -8.04 0.10 -13.45
C ASN A 154 -7.67 1.50 -13.96
N THR A 155 -8.33 2.56 -13.49
CA THR A 155 -8.03 3.95 -13.85
C THR A 155 -7.09 4.64 -12.85
N ILE A 156 -6.73 3.96 -11.76
CA ILE A 156 -5.88 4.50 -10.71
C ILE A 156 -4.42 4.34 -11.11
N HIS A 157 -3.72 5.48 -11.19
CA HIS A 157 -2.27 5.55 -11.36
C HIS A 157 -1.64 6.17 -10.12
N ILE A 158 -0.69 5.45 -9.52
CA ILE A 158 -0.02 5.86 -8.29
C ILE A 158 1.46 6.02 -8.60
N PRO A 159 2.05 7.22 -8.42
CA PRO A 159 3.48 7.40 -8.63
C PRO A 159 4.31 6.40 -7.82
N ARG A 160 5.19 5.67 -8.49
CA ARG A 160 6.09 4.71 -7.83
C ARG A 160 7.09 5.43 -6.94
N TRP A 161 7.64 6.54 -7.43
CA TRP A 161 8.61 7.32 -6.69
C TRP A 161 7.92 8.17 -5.63
N ILE A 162 8.31 7.90 -4.37
CA ILE A 162 7.73 8.50 -3.16
C ILE A 162 8.50 9.74 -2.68
N ALA A 163 9.72 9.95 -3.21
CA ALA A 163 10.53 11.12 -2.90
C ALA A 163 10.37 12.20 -3.97
N GLN A 164 11.24 13.21 -3.90
CA GLN A 164 11.33 14.28 -4.88
C GLN A 164 12.80 14.72 -5.03
N ASP A 165 13.09 15.45 -6.11
CA ASP A 165 14.39 16.05 -6.35
C ASP A 165 14.68 17.16 -5.33
N ASP A 166 15.96 17.50 -5.16
CA ASP A 166 16.42 18.57 -4.25
C ASP A 166 15.85 18.42 -2.83
N LEU A 167 15.90 17.19 -2.31
CA LEU A 167 15.32 16.84 -1.02
C LEU A 167 16.04 17.55 0.13
N ARG A 168 15.31 18.41 0.86
CA ARG A 168 15.77 19.02 2.11
C ARG A 168 15.37 18.19 3.33
N GLU A 169 14.13 17.70 3.33
CA GLU A 169 13.57 16.98 4.47
C GLU A 169 12.57 15.92 4.02
N MET A 170 12.60 14.76 4.68
CA MET A 170 11.67 13.67 4.48
C MET A 170 11.10 13.19 5.81
N GLN A 171 9.78 13.12 5.90
CA GLN A 171 9.04 12.79 7.11
C GLN A 171 8.09 11.61 6.84
N LEU A 172 7.91 10.74 7.83
CA LEU A 172 6.87 9.71 7.82
C LEU A 172 5.69 10.14 8.68
N HIS A 173 4.48 10.02 8.14
CA HIS A 173 3.25 10.25 8.89
C HIS A 173 2.40 8.98 8.88
N VAL A 174 2.15 8.42 10.06
CA VAL A 174 1.38 7.21 10.27
C VAL A 174 0.03 7.60 10.85
N PHE A 175 -1.03 7.43 10.06
CA PHE A 175 -2.39 7.68 10.51
C PHE A 175 -3.09 6.37 10.83
N THR A 176 -3.89 6.36 11.88
CA THR A 176 -4.63 5.17 12.33
C THR A 176 -6.08 5.53 12.61
N ASP A 177 -6.97 4.59 12.30
CA ASP A 177 -8.39 4.75 12.56
C ASP A 177 -9.08 3.39 12.77
N ALA A 178 -10.24 3.41 13.42
CA ALA A 178 -11.10 2.26 13.55
C ALA A 178 -12.59 2.62 13.50
N SER A 179 -13.35 1.75 12.85
CA SER A 179 -14.80 1.72 12.85
C SER A 179 -15.32 0.41 13.43
N GLU A 180 -16.62 0.28 13.59
CA GLU A 180 -17.26 -0.99 13.95
C GLU A 180 -16.93 -2.10 12.95
N ARG A 181 -16.73 -1.75 11.67
CA ARG A 181 -16.53 -2.70 10.57
C ARG A 181 -15.08 -3.14 10.41
N ALA A 182 -14.14 -2.22 10.57
CA ALA A 182 -12.72 -2.51 10.39
C ALA A 182 -11.85 -1.47 11.08
N TYR A 183 -10.56 -1.78 11.19
CA TYR A 183 -9.54 -0.83 11.61
C TYR A 183 -8.39 -0.84 10.61
N GLY A 184 -7.75 0.31 10.46
CA GLY A 184 -6.79 0.55 9.41
C GLY A 184 -5.70 1.53 9.81
N ALA A 185 -4.63 1.51 9.03
CA ALA A 185 -3.56 2.48 9.10
C ALA A 185 -3.03 2.79 7.71
N CYS A 186 -2.59 4.02 7.49
CA CYS A 186 -1.91 4.45 6.28
C CYS A 186 -0.65 5.22 6.64
N VAL A 187 0.39 5.05 5.82
CA VAL A 187 1.69 5.70 5.97
C VAL A 187 1.91 6.59 4.77
N TYR A 188 2.15 7.87 5.04
CA TYR A 188 2.49 8.86 4.04
C TYR A 188 3.94 9.29 4.18
N VAL A 189 4.60 9.54 3.05
CA VAL A 189 5.86 10.27 3.00
C VAL A 189 5.55 11.71 2.67
N ARG A 190 6.05 12.62 3.51
CA ARG A 190 6.04 14.07 3.27
C ARG A 190 7.47 14.51 2.97
N THR A 191 7.68 15.10 1.80
CA THR A 191 8.98 15.64 1.38
C THR A 191 8.92 17.15 1.26
N ILE A 192 10.01 17.81 1.63
CA ILE A 192 10.22 19.24 1.43
C ILE A 192 11.48 19.43 0.61
N SER A 193 11.40 20.21 -0.47
CA SER A 193 12.57 20.49 -1.33
C SER A 193 13.38 21.65 -0.74
N ILE A 194 14.58 21.88 -1.29
CA ILE A 194 15.41 23.03 -0.95
C ILE A 194 14.63 24.33 -1.18
N ASP A 195 13.84 24.40 -2.25
CA ASP A 195 12.97 25.54 -2.60
C ASP A 195 11.69 25.61 -1.77
N GLY A 196 11.47 24.67 -0.84
CA GLY A 196 10.31 24.64 0.05
C GLY A 196 9.06 24.00 -0.55
N LEU A 197 9.14 23.35 -1.71
CA LEU A 197 8.02 22.61 -2.28
C LEU A 197 7.71 21.39 -1.42
N VAL A 198 6.47 21.31 -0.94
CA VAL A 198 5.96 20.19 -0.15
C VAL A 198 5.21 19.22 -1.05
N GLN A 199 5.57 17.93 -0.97
CA GLN A 199 4.81 16.85 -1.57
C GLN A 199 4.45 15.80 -0.52
N VAL A 200 3.26 15.21 -0.66
CA VAL A 200 2.78 14.14 0.23
C VAL A 200 2.32 12.98 -0.63
N ARG A 201 2.86 11.78 -0.38
CA ARG A 201 2.57 10.57 -1.17
C ARG A 201 2.24 9.41 -0.24
N LEU A 202 1.20 8.65 -0.59
CA LEU A 202 0.87 7.41 0.12
C LEU A 202 1.97 6.38 -0.17
N LEU A 203 2.61 5.87 0.89
CA LEU A 203 3.62 4.82 0.78
C LEU A 203 2.97 3.43 0.85
N THR A 204 2.15 3.22 1.86
CA THR A 204 1.49 1.93 2.10
C THR A 204 0.30 2.12 3.03
N SER A 205 -0.67 1.22 2.94
CA SER A 205 -1.73 1.12 3.93
C SER A 205 -1.99 -0.33 4.32
N LYS A 206 -2.70 -0.52 5.43
CA LYS A 206 -3.14 -1.83 5.86
C LYS A 206 -4.45 -1.72 6.60
N ASN A 207 -5.38 -2.60 6.30
CA ASN A 207 -6.65 -2.71 7.02
C ASN A 207 -6.97 -4.16 7.38
N LYS A 208 -7.78 -4.30 8.43
CA LYS A 208 -8.29 -5.55 8.95
C LYS A 208 -9.76 -5.38 9.32
N VAL A 209 -10.59 -6.33 8.88
CA VAL A 209 -11.98 -6.40 9.32
C VAL A 209 -12.03 -6.62 10.83
N SER A 210 -12.98 -5.98 11.49
CA SER A 210 -13.23 -6.14 12.91
C SER A 210 -13.48 -7.60 13.25
N PRO A 211 -13.02 -8.09 14.42
CA PRO A 211 -13.30 -9.46 14.84
C PRO A 211 -14.80 -9.73 14.92
N ILE A 212 -15.23 -10.93 14.53
CA ILE A 212 -16.64 -11.36 14.65
C ILE A 212 -17.11 -11.27 16.12
N LYS A 213 -16.21 -11.59 17.06
CA LYS A 213 -16.47 -11.36 18.47
C LYS A 213 -16.38 -9.86 18.75
N THR A 214 -17.52 -9.27 19.08
CA THR A 214 -17.65 -7.84 19.38
C THR A 214 -16.66 -7.42 20.46
N ILE A 215 -15.90 -6.37 20.14
CA ILE A 215 -15.07 -5.63 21.08
C ILE A 215 -15.46 -4.16 21.01
N THR A 216 -15.22 -3.42 22.09
CA THR A 216 -15.58 -2.01 22.19
C THR A 216 -14.80 -1.15 21.19
N ILE A 217 -15.41 -0.07 20.69
CA ILE A 217 -14.75 0.89 19.78
C ILE A 217 -13.35 1.32 20.26
N PRO A 218 -13.11 1.70 21.53
CA PRO A 218 -11.76 2.07 21.97
C PRO A 218 -10.72 0.96 21.82
N ARG A 219 -11.14 -0.31 21.95
CA ARG A 219 -10.23 -1.45 21.74
C ARG A 219 -9.94 -1.68 20.26
N LEU A 220 -10.88 -1.35 19.37
CA LEU A 220 -10.65 -1.37 17.92
C LEU A 220 -9.71 -0.24 17.51
N GLU A 221 -9.91 0.98 18.03
CA GLU A 221 -9.01 2.11 17.83
C GLU A 221 -7.59 1.77 18.28
N LEU A 222 -7.42 1.15 19.46
CA LEU A 222 -6.12 0.66 19.92
C LEU A 222 -5.54 -0.44 19.01
N CYS A 223 -6.39 -1.29 18.41
CA CYS A 223 -5.92 -2.25 17.40
C CYS A 223 -5.46 -1.56 16.11
N GLY A 224 -6.11 -0.46 15.71
CA GLY A 224 -5.69 0.42 14.63
C GLY A 224 -4.33 1.05 14.91
N ALA A 225 -4.15 1.63 16.09
CA ALA A 225 -2.87 2.19 16.56
C ALA A 225 -1.73 1.15 16.51
N LEU A 226 -1.98 -0.07 17.02
CA LEU A 226 -1.01 -1.16 16.94
C LEU A 226 -0.73 -1.60 15.49
N LEU A 227 -1.75 -1.65 14.64
CA LEU A 227 -1.60 -1.98 13.23
C LEU A 227 -0.70 -0.97 12.51
N GLY A 228 -0.92 0.32 12.75
CA GLY A 228 -0.08 1.40 12.21
C GLY A 228 1.35 1.34 12.71
N THR A 229 1.54 1.07 14.00
CA THR A 229 2.88 0.88 14.59
C THR A 229 3.65 -0.26 13.94
N ARG A 230 3.00 -1.41 13.76
CA ARG A 230 3.62 -2.57 13.09
C ARG A 230 3.87 -2.31 11.61
N LEU A 231 3.01 -1.52 10.95
CA LEU A 231 3.20 -1.12 9.56
C LEU A 231 4.40 -0.18 9.43
N TYR A 232 4.53 0.80 10.31
CA TYR A 232 5.71 1.66 10.44
C TYR A 232 6.99 0.84 10.61
N LYS A 233 7.01 -0.09 11.58
CA LYS A 233 8.18 -0.97 11.79
C LYS A 233 8.62 -1.69 10.52
N LYS A 234 7.66 -2.23 9.76
CA LYS A 234 7.96 -2.87 8.48
C LYS A 234 8.51 -1.89 7.44
N VAL A 235 7.99 -0.66 7.39
CA VAL A 235 8.46 0.38 6.47
C VAL A 235 9.92 0.71 6.75
N ILE A 236 10.27 1.00 8.01
CA ILE A 236 11.66 1.36 8.38
C ILE A 236 12.63 0.19 8.22
N GLU A 237 12.16 -1.06 8.39
CA GLU A 237 12.98 -2.26 8.16
C GLU A 237 13.17 -2.59 6.67
N SER A 238 12.23 -2.16 5.81
CA SER A 238 12.25 -2.49 4.37
C SER A 238 12.91 -1.41 3.52
N LEU A 239 12.90 -0.16 3.96
CA LEU A 239 13.45 0.96 3.21
C LEU A 239 14.88 1.27 3.66
N THR A 240 15.76 1.51 2.69
CA THR A 240 17.13 1.99 2.93
C THR A 240 17.19 3.51 3.12
N MET A 241 16.09 4.21 2.86
CA MET A 241 15.98 5.66 2.96
C MET A 241 15.94 6.12 4.42
N LYS A 242 16.55 7.27 4.70
CA LYS A 242 16.51 7.90 6.02
C LYS A 242 15.38 8.92 6.09
N PHE A 243 14.62 8.87 7.18
CA PHE A 243 13.58 9.84 7.49
C PHE A 243 14.06 10.74 8.61
N ASN A 244 13.89 12.06 8.45
CA ASN A 244 14.28 13.06 9.43
C ASN A 244 13.40 12.98 10.68
N SER A 245 12.11 12.71 10.50
CA SER A 245 11.12 12.64 11.56
C SER A 245 10.01 11.65 11.21
N CYS A 246 9.35 11.13 12.25
CA CYS A 246 8.23 10.21 12.14
C CYS A 246 7.15 10.64 13.14
N PHE A 247 5.91 10.76 12.66
CA PHE A 247 4.75 11.22 13.44
C PHE A 247 3.64 10.18 13.40
N PHE A 248 2.96 10.00 14.54
CA PHE A 248 1.84 9.07 14.68
C PHE A 248 0.57 9.84 15.02
N TRP A 249 -0.51 9.56 14.30
CA TRP A 249 -1.76 10.29 14.39
C TRP A 249 -2.92 9.36 14.72
N CYS A 250 -3.71 9.76 15.71
CA CYS A 250 -4.92 9.06 16.13
C CYS A 250 -6.00 10.07 16.51
N ASP A 251 -7.24 9.81 16.13
CA ASP A 251 -8.40 10.63 16.48
C ASP A 251 -9.13 10.16 17.76
N SER A 252 -8.62 9.11 18.41
CA SER A 252 -9.13 8.62 19.69
C SER A 252 -8.34 9.18 20.86
N THR A 253 -8.96 10.12 21.59
CA THR A 253 -8.41 10.64 22.85
C THR A 253 -8.31 9.55 23.92
N ILE A 254 -9.11 8.48 23.85
CA ILE A 254 -9.02 7.34 24.76
C ILE A 254 -7.72 6.56 24.50
N VAL A 255 -7.39 6.30 23.23
CA VAL A 255 -6.13 5.64 22.88
C VAL A 255 -4.94 6.49 23.30
N LEU A 256 -4.95 7.79 23.02
CA LEU A 256 -3.89 8.72 23.46
C LEU A 256 -3.77 8.76 24.99
N GLY A 257 -4.90 8.73 25.70
CA GLY A 257 -4.94 8.60 27.15
C GLY A 257 -4.30 7.30 27.65
N TRP A 258 -4.58 6.16 27.00
CA TRP A 258 -3.93 4.90 27.34
C TRP A 258 -2.44 4.88 27.04
N LEU A 259 -1.98 5.52 25.96
CA LEU A 259 -0.56 5.61 25.62
C LEU A 259 0.23 6.50 26.59
N SER A 260 -0.44 7.46 27.23
CA SER A 260 0.15 8.31 28.28
C SER A 260 -0.01 7.74 29.70
N THR A 261 -0.80 6.69 29.87
CA THR A 261 -1.02 6.04 31.16
C THR A 261 0.06 5.00 31.45
N GLU A 262 0.51 4.91 32.71
CA GLU A 262 1.44 3.87 33.14
C GLU A 262 0.84 2.48 32.88
N SER A 263 1.51 1.68 32.07
CA SER A 263 0.93 0.46 31.51
C SER A 263 0.59 -0.59 32.56
N SER A 264 1.26 -0.58 33.72
CA SER A 264 1.00 -1.43 34.89
C SER A 264 -0.45 -1.36 35.37
N SER A 265 -1.07 -0.18 35.28
CA SER A 265 -2.45 0.09 35.70
C SER A 265 -3.52 -0.33 34.67
N LEU A 266 -3.11 -0.61 33.43
CA LEU A 266 -4.02 -0.96 32.34
C LEU A 266 -4.41 -2.44 32.39
N LYS A 267 -5.65 -2.74 31.99
CA LYS A 267 -6.10 -4.14 31.82
C LYS A 267 -5.26 -4.84 30.76
N GLN A 268 -5.01 -6.14 30.95
CA GLN A 268 -4.08 -6.94 30.15
C GLN A 268 -4.18 -6.74 28.62
N PHE A 269 -5.40 -6.71 28.05
CA PHE A 269 -5.60 -6.49 26.61
C PHE A 269 -5.01 -5.16 26.12
N VAL A 270 -5.24 -4.08 26.89
CA VAL A 270 -4.79 -2.73 26.58
C VAL A 270 -3.30 -2.62 26.89
N ARG A 271 -2.88 -3.03 28.09
CA ARG A 271 -1.48 -3.03 28.55
C ARG A 271 -0.53 -3.65 27.53
N ASN A 272 -0.83 -4.86 27.07
CA ASN A 272 0.06 -5.57 26.15
C ASN A 272 0.24 -4.83 24.82
N ARG A 273 -0.83 -4.21 24.31
CA ARG A 273 -0.76 -3.43 23.05
C ARG A 273 -0.08 -2.09 23.24
N VAL A 274 -0.36 -1.40 24.33
CA VAL A 274 0.30 -0.14 24.70
C VAL A 274 1.80 -0.35 24.85
N ASN A 275 2.24 -1.39 25.56
CA ASN A 275 3.66 -1.71 25.70
C ASN A 275 4.35 -1.90 24.34
N GLU A 276 3.74 -2.68 23.45
CA GLU A 276 4.29 -2.90 22.11
C GLU A 276 4.31 -1.61 21.27
N ILE A 277 3.26 -0.79 21.35
CA ILE A 277 3.21 0.50 20.66
C ILE A 277 4.34 1.41 21.14
N LEU A 278 4.48 1.59 22.45
CA LEU A 278 5.47 2.49 23.04
C LEU A 278 6.91 1.98 22.85
N GLU A 279 7.13 0.67 22.82
CA GLU A 279 8.43 0.08 22.55
C GLU A 279 8.89 0.37 21.11
N ILE A 280 8.00 0.16 20.12
CA ILE A 280 8.32 0.36 18.71
C ILE A 280 8.39 1.85 18.36
N THR A 281 7.52 2.68 18.95
CA THR A 281 7.45 4.13 18.68
C THR A 281 8.30 4.96 19.64
N LYS A 282 9.24 4.34 20.35
CA LYS A 282 10.10 5.02 21.31
C LYS A 282 10.86 6.17 20.65
N GLY A 283 10.70 7.38 21.21
CA GLY A 283 11.31 8.60 20.68
C GLY A 283 10.46 9.33 19.64
N HIS A 284 9.24 8.85 19.37
CA HIS A 284 8.26 9.52 18.51
C HIS A 284 7.03 9.95 19.31
N THR A 285 6.31 10.94 18.80
CA THR A 285 5.09 11.46 19.41
C THR A 285 3.85 10.82 18.78
N TRP A 286 2.83 10.67 19.62
CA TRP A 286 1.47 10.33 19.22
C TRP A 286 0.60 11.55 19.43
N ASP A 287 0.08 12.09 18.34
CA ASP A 287 -0.65 13.34 18.31
C ASP A 287 -2.11 13.15 17.90
N TYR A 288 -2.96 14.04 18.38
CA TYR A 288 -4.37 14.04 18.03
C TYR A 288 -4.58 14.59 16.62
N VAL A 289 -5.35 13.88 15.81
CA VAL A 289 -5.89 14.40 14.54
C VAL A 289 -7.42 14.43 14.62
N PRO A 290 -8.10 15.52 14.23
CA PRO A 290 -9.55 15.51 14.14
C PRO A 290 -10.04 14.44 13.14
N SER A 291 -11.10 13.69 13.46
CA SER A 291 -11.60 12.60 12.59
C SER A 291 -11.89 13.04 11.15
N LYS A 292 -12.40 14.27 10.96
CA LYS A 292 -12.66 14.84 9.62
C LYS A 292 -11.38 15.07 8.78
N LEU A 293 -10.22 15.07 9.42
CA LEU A 293 -8.91 15.25 8.80
C LEU A 293 -8.10 13.95 8.81
N ASN A 294 -8.63 12.84 9.33
CA ASN A 294 -7.93 11.58 9.45
C ASN A 294 -8.05 10.77 8.14
N PRO A 295 -6.96 10.60 7.36
CA PRO A 295 -7.01 9.87 6.09
C PRO A 295 -7.17 8.36 6.31
N ALA A 296 -6.93 7.85 7.52
CA ALA A 296 -7.13 6.45 7.86
C ALA A 296 -8.62 6.07 7.94
N ASP A 297 -9.55 7.03 7.92
CA ASP A 297 -11.00 6.80 7.87
C ASP A 297 -11.39 5.95 6.66
N LEU A 298 -10.77 6.20 5.50
CA LEU A 298 -10.96 5.39 4.29
C LEU A 298 -10.50 3.95 4.51
N ALA A 299 -9.41 3.75 5.25
CA ALA A 299 -8.87 2.43 5.55
C ALA A 299 -9.72 1.63 6.55
N SER A 300 -10.48 2.31 7.43
CA SER A 300 -11.33 1.68 8.46
C SER A 300 -12.79 1.50 8.03
N ARG A 301 -13.32 2.35 7.13
CA ARG A 301 -14.71 2.29 6.66
C ARG A 301 -14.86 1.61 5.31
N GLY A 302 -13.83 1.73 4.47
CA GLY A 302 -13.85 1.29 3.08
C GLY A 302 -14.61 2.28 2.20
N VAL A 303 -14.33 2.21 0.90
CA VAL A 303 -15.02 3.00 -0.12
C VAL A 303 -15.33 2.14 -1.34
N ASN A 304 -16.35 2.53 -2.10
CA ASN A 304 -16.55 1.99 -3.44
C ASN A 304 -15.37 2.39 -4.32
N ALA A 305 -14.99 1.58 -5.29
CA ALA A 305 -13.86 1.89 -6.16
C ALA A 305 -14.11 3.10 -7.09
N ASP A 306 -15.36 3.52 -7.29
CA ASP A 306 -15.75 4.77 -7.95
C ASP A 306 -15.33 6.01 -7.13
N PHE A 307 -15.01 5.81 -5.85
CA PHE A 307 -14.45 6.85 -5.01
C PHE A 307 -13.08 7.22 -5.59
N ARG A 308 -13.02 8.44 -6.15
CA ARG A 308 -11.82 9.01 -6.73
C ARG A 308 -10.69 9.02 -5.70
N LEU A 309 -9.88 7.96 -5.72
CA LEU A 309 -8.54 7.94 -5.11
C LEU A 309 -7.60 8.93 -5.80
N ASN A 310 -8.05 9.55 -6.91
CA ASN A 310 -7.40 10.68 -7.55
C ASN A 310 -7.12 11.76 -6.52
N ALA A 311 -5.86 12.22 -6.55
CA ALA A 311 -5.33 13.50 -6.11
C ALA A 311 -5.88 14.08 -4.81
N ASP A 312 -7.17 14.22 -4.57
CA ASP A 312 -7.82 14.82 -3.41
C ASP A 312 -7.52 14.16 -2.06
N VAL A 313 -7.22 12.86 -1.99
CA VAL A 313 -6.73 12.23 -0.73
C VAL A 313 -5.22 12.48 -0.54
N LEU A 314 -4.48 12.69 -1.65
CA LEU A 314 -3.06 13.04 -1.70
C LEU A 314 -2.82 14.57 -1.62
N SER A 315 -3.82 15.39 -1.94
CA SER A 315 -3.80 16.85 -2.11
C SER A 315 -4.70 17.57 -1.11
N HIS A 316 -5.61 16.88 -0.39
CA HIS A 316 -6.21 17.44 0.84
C HIS A 316 -5.15 17.80 1.87
N PHE A 317 -3.96 17.21 1.77
CA PHE A 317 -2.79 17.60 2.53
C PHE A 317 -1.99 18.75 1.90
N GLY A 318 -2.17 19.09 0.62
CA GLY A 318 -1.53 20.26 0.01
C GLY A 318 -2.03 21.60 0.59
N GLY A 319 -3.31 21.68 0.95
CA GLY A 319 -3.89 22.88 1.56
C GLY A 319 -3.82 22.93 3.10
N ARG A 320 -3.51 21.82 3.78
CA ARG A 320 -3.57 21.72 5.25
C ARG A 320 -2.37 21.05 5.93
N ALA A 321 -1.46 20.40 5.19
CA ALA A 321 -0.11 20.05 5.66
C ALA A 321 0.91 21.20 5.48
N GLN A 322 0.43 22.41 5.16
CA GLN A 322 1.17 23.64 5.42
C GLN A 322 1.18 24.01 6.92
N ASN A 323 0.24 23.45 7.70
CA ASN A 323 0.11 23.71 9.14
C ASN A 323 0.55 22.54 10.03
N PHE A 324 1.14 21.48 9.47
CA PHE A 324 1.73 20.36 10.19
C PHE A 324 3.13 20.07 9.67
#